data_AF-A0A4Z1G4E7-F1
#
_entry.id   AF-A0A4Z1G4E7-F1
#
_cell.length_a   1.000
_cell.length_b   1.000
_cell.length_c   1.000
_cell.angle_alpha   90.00
_cell.angle_beta   90.00
_cell.angle_gamma   90.00
#
_symmetry.space_group_name_H-M   'P 1'
#
loop_
_entity.id
_entity.type
_entity.pdbx_description
1 polymer ?
#
loop_
_entity_poly.entity_id
_entity_poly.type
_entity_poly.pdbx_seq_one_letter_code
_entity_poly.pdbx_strand_id
1 'polypeptide(L)'
;MSTQNSWTDGPWELLETPGNTEDTKKHAAIHSANEMAHLHNCIIRGINCIYLQAPHVKATEDVRDFLFFVKAWCSLVKHHHDVEEELVFPKLESFTDKPGCMNANVAQHAIFEPGLHELADYSEKPYGII
;
A
#
# COMPACT_ATOMS: atom_id res chain seq x y z
N MET A 1 -9.82 23.37 19.60
CA MET A 1 -8.82 22.43 19.06
C MET A 1 -9.15 22.29 17.59
N SER A 2 -8.35 22.89 16.70
CA SER A 2 -8.52 22.66 15.26
C SER A 2 -8.34 21.16 15.03
N THR A 3 -9.35 20.50 14.48
CA THR A 3 -9.14 19.21 13.82
C THR A 3 -8.06 19.47 12.78
N GLN A 4 -6.82 19.05 13.06
CA GLN A 4 -5.81 18.95 12.01
C GLN A 4 -6.43 17.98 11.03
N ASN A 5 -6.98 18.49 9.93
CA ASN A 5 -7.44 17.64 8.83
C ASN A 5 -6.17 16.95 8.33
N SER A 6 -5.92 15.73 8.79
CA SER A 6 -4.79 14.97 8.31
C SER A 6 -5.06 14.70 6.84
N TRP A 7 -4.19 15.22 5.99
CA TRP A 7 -4.29 15.11 4.54
C TRP A 7 -3.96 13.69 4.05
N THR A 8 -3.43 12.81 4.93
CA THR A 8 -2.97 11.44 4.61
C THR A 8 -3.08 10.38 5.71
N ASP A 9 -3.45 10.70 6.95
CA ASP A 9 -3.47 9.69 8.05
C ASP A 9 -4.85 9.04 8.27
N GLY A 10 -5.82 9.24 7.35
CA GLY A 10 -7.10 8.56 7.34
C GLY A 10 -7.77 8.60 5.97
N PRO A 11 -8.88 7.87 5.73
CA PRO A 11 -9.67 7.13 6.72
C PRO A 11 -9.11 5.76 7.11
N TRP A 12 -8.14 5.22 6.38
CA TRP A 12 -7.49 3.97 6.77
C TRP A 12 -6.38 4.24 7.78
N GLU A 13 -6.50 3.61 8.94
CA GLU A 13 -5.55 3.78 10.03
C GLU A 13 -4.19 3.20 9.67
N LEU A 14 -3.15 3.86 10.16
CA LEU A 14 -1.78 3.41 10.03
C LEU A 14 -1.51 2.27 11.00
N LEU A 15 -0.61 1.39 10.59
CA LEU A 15 -0.10 0.31 11.42
C LEU A 15 0.85 0.87 12.48
N GLU A 16 0.75 0.35 13.70
CA GLU A 16 1.78 0.55 14.72
C GLU A 16 3.09 -0.08 14.24
N THR A 17 4.18 0.69 14.26
CA THR A 17 5.48 0.21 13.85
C THR A 17 6.15 -0.55 15.01
N PRO A 18 6.58 -1.82 14.85
CA PRO A 18 7.25 -2.59 15.89
C PRO A 18 8.41 -1.87 16.59
N GLY A 19 9.18 -1.04 15.87
CA GLY A 19 10.26 -0.24 16.44
C GLY A 19 9.85 0.81 17.48
N ASN A 20 8.55 1.07 17.66
CA ASN A 20 8.05 1.95 18.71
C ASN A 20 8.06 1.27 20.09
N THR A 21 7.95 -0.06 20.15
CA THR A 21 7.84 -0.83 21.39
C THR A 21 8.96 -1.86 21.57
N GLU A 22 9.66 -2.24 20.50
CA GLU A 22 10.70 -3.26 20.50
C GLU A 22 12.03 -2.74 19.89
N ASP A 23 13.16 -3.30 20.32
CA ASP A 23 14.45 -3.06 19.67
C ASP A 23 14.53 -3.87 18.36
N THR A 24 14.48 -3.16 17.23
CA THR A 24 14.52 -3.77 15.89
C THR A 24 15.82 -4.51 15.59
N LYS A 25 16.90 -4.27 16.34
CA LYS A 25 18.19 -4.99 16.19
C LYS A 25 18.24 -6.30 16.95
N LYS A 26 17.29 -6.54 17.86
CA LYS A 26 17.26 -7.72 18.74
C LYS A 26 17.02 -9.01 17.97
N HIS A 27 16.22 -8.99 16.91
CA HIS A 27 15.90 -10.17 16.13
C HIS A 27 15.49 -9.83 14.70
N ALA A 28 15.91 -10.63 13.73
CA ALA A 28 15.62 -10.42 12.30
C ALA A 28 14.10 -10.39 11.99
N ALA A 29 13.29 -11.15 12.72
CA ALA A 29 11.84 -11.11 12.58
C ALA A 29 11.24 -9.76 13.02
N ILE A 30 11.77 -9.14 14.08
CA ILE A 30 11.32 -7.81 14.53
C ILE A 30 11.72 -6.76 13.49
N HIS A 31 12.96 -6.83 13.00
CA HIS A 31 13.40 -5.96 11.90
C HIS A 31 12.51 -6.12 10.66
N SER A 32 12.25 -7.35 10.22
CA SER A 32 11.43 -7.61 9.02
C SER A 32 10.00 -7.11 9.20
N ALA A 33 9.37 -7.36 10.36
CA ALA A 33 8.04 -6.84 10.67
C ALA A 33 8.01 -5.30 10.70
N ASN A 34 9.08 -4.68 11.19
CA ASN A 34 9.24 -3.23 11.21
C ASN A 34 9.30 -2.63 9.80
N GLU A 35 10.11 -3.21 8.91
CA GLU A 35 10.20 -2.76 7.52
C GLU A 35 8.89 -2.96 6.77
N MET A 36 8.16 -4.06 7.02
CA MET A 36 6.84 -4.28 6.45
C MET A 36 5.82 -3.26 6.94
N ALA A 37 5.79 -2.97 8.24
CA ALA A 37 4.92 -1.91 8.79
C ALA A 37 5.22 -0.55 8.16
N HIS A 38 6.49 -0.19 7.94
CA HIS A 38 6.86 1.05 7.26
C HIS A 38 6.35 1.10 5.82
N LEU A 39 6.60 0.07 5.02
CA LEU A 39 6.19 0.05 3.62
C LEU A 39 4.65 0.06 3.49
N HIS A 40 3.96 -0.71 4.31
CA HIS A 40 2.50 -0.71 4.36
C HIS A 40 1.95 0.67 4.80
N ASN A 41 2.61 1.35 5.74
CA ASN A 41 2.23 2.70 6.12
C ASN A 41 2.46 3.73 4.98
N CYS A 42 3.46 3.54 4.12
CA CYS A 42 3.59 4.33 2.89
C CYS A 42 2.43 4.07 1.92
N ILE A 43 2.05 2.80 1.74
CA ILE A 43 0.92 2.39 0.90
C ILE A 43 -0.40 2.99 1.43
N ILE A 44 -0.67 2.86 2.74
CA ILE A 44 -1.88 3.37 3.40
C ILE A 44 -1.96 4.89 3.27
N ARG A 45 -0.86 5.61 3.49
CA ARG A 45 -0.83 7.07 3.26
C ARG A 45 -1.10 7.44 1.82
N GLY A 46 -0.61 6.65 0.87
CA GLY A 46 -0.90 6.83 -0.55
C GLY A 46 -2.40 6.76 -0.86
N ILE A 47 -3.09 5.71 -0.39
CA ILE A 47 -4.54 5.57 -0.64
C ILE A 47 -5.36 6.61 0.13
N ASN A 48 -4.97 6.95 1.35
CA ASN A 48 -5.57 8.05 2.11
C ASN A 48 -5.43 9.39 1.36
N CYS A 49 -4.25 9.67 0.79
CA CYS A 49 -4.02 10.84 -0.07
C CYS A 49 -4.98 10.83 -1.25
N ILE A 50 -5.04 9.71 -1.98
CA ILE A 50 -5.91 9.56 -3.16
C ILE A 50 -7.37 9.85 -2.78
N TYR A 51 -7.84 9.23 -1.69
CA TYR A 51 -9.22 9.35 -1.24
C TYR A 51 -9.57 10.78 -0.79
N LEU A 52 -8.71 11.40 0.04
CA LEU A 52 -8.98 12.72 0.60
C LEU A 52 -8.79 13.85 -0.41
N GLN A 53 -7.82 13.73 -1.31
CA GLN A 53 -7.48 14.82 -2.23
C GLN A 53 -8.30 14.80 -3.51
N ALA A 54 -8.81 13.64 -3.96
CA ALA A 54 -9.57 13.53 -5.21
C ALA A 54 -10.69 14.58 -5.37
N PRO A 55 -11.52 14.92 -4.36
CA PRO A 55 -12.57 15.93 -4.49
C PRO A 55 -12.08 17.38 -4.68
N HIS A 56 -10.80 17.63 -4.36
CA HIS A 56 -10.18 18.95 -4.41
C HIS A 56 -9.44 19.22 -5.71
N VAL A 57 -9.10 18.18 -6.47
CA VAL A 57 -8.41 18.28 -7.76
C VAL A 57 -9.43 18.54 -8.87
N LYS A 58 -9.46 19.77 -9.41
CA LYS A 58 -10.49 20.21 -10.37
C LYS A 58 -9.94 20.74 -11.69
N ALA A 59 -8.75 21.33 -11.68
CA ALA A 59 -8.13 21.82 -12.91
C ALA A 59 -7.72 20.62 -13.77
N THR A 60 -7.91 20.72 -15.09
CA THR A 60 -7.68 19.62 -16.02
C THR A 60 -6.23 19.10 -15.97
N GLU A 61 -5.28 20.02 -15.84
CA GLU A 61 -3.86 19.74 -15.64
C GLU A 61 -3.61 18.98 -14.33
N ASP A 62 -4.15 19.46 -13.22
CA ASP A 62 -3.98 18.82 -11.92
C ASP A 62 -4.61 17.43 -11.89
N VAL A 63 -5.76 17.23 -12.57
CA VAL A 63 -6.40 15.91 -12.66
C VAL A 63 -5.50 14.94 -13.41
N ARG A 64 -4.86 15.35 -14.51
CA ARG A 64 -3.92 14.48 -15.23
C ARG A 64 -2.76 14.07 -14.35
N ASP A 65 -2.13 15.02 -13.66
CA ASP A 65 -0.99 14.75 -12.79
C ASP A 65 -1.40 13.88 -11.59
N PHE A 66 -2.61 14.08 -11.08
CA PHE A 66 -3.18 13.27 -10.00
C PHE A 66 -3.47 11.83 -10.45
N LEU A 67 -4.00 11.62 -11.67
CA LEU A 67 -4.19 10.27 -12.21
C LEU A 67 -2.83 9.57 -12.42
N PHE A 68 -1.79 10.29 -12.82
CA PHE A 68 -0.43 9.72 -12.86
C PHE A 68 0.04 9.28 -11.47
N PHE A 69 -0.20 10.09 -10.43
CA PHE A 69 0.09 9.70 -9.04
C PHE A 69 -0.69 8.44 -8.62
N VAL A 70 -1.98 8.35 -8.94
CA VAL A 70 -2.82 7.16 -8.68
C VAL A 70 -2.23 5.92 -9.36
N LYS A 71 -1.82 6.05 -10.63
CA LYS A 71 -1.17 4.96 -11.37
C LYS A 71 0.13 4.50 -10.72
N ALA A 72 0.97 5.45 -10.31
CA ALA A 72 2.23 5.15 -9.63
C ALA A 72 2.00 4.42 -8.31
N TRP A 73 0.98 4.83 -7.54
CA TRP A 73 0.58 4.13 -6.33
C TRP A 73 0.09 2.71 -6.63
N CYS A 74 -0.75 2.51 -7.65
CA CYS A 74 -1.20 1.17 -8.03
C CYS A 74 -0.03 0.26 -8.42
N SER A 75 0.94 0.82 -9.15
CA SER A 75 2.14 0.10 -9.59
C SER A 75 3.05 -0.27 -8.41
N LEU A 76 3.17 0.60 -7.40
CA LEU A 76 3.88 0.32 -6.16
C LEU A 76 3.25 -0.86 -5.41
N VAL A 77 1.93 -0.85 -5.22
CA VAL A 77 1.24 -1.91 -4.47
C VAL A 77 1.34 -3.24 -5.21
N LYS A 78 1.14 -3.23 -6.53
CA LYS A 78 1.29 -4.44 -7.35
C LYS A 78 2.71 -5.01 -7.22
N HIS A 79 3.73 -4.16 -7.41
CA HIS A 79 5.11 -4.62 -7.32
C HIS A 79 5.46 -5.18 -5.93
N HIS A 80 4.93 -4.56 -4.87
CA HIS A 80 5.08 -5.05 -3.50
C HIS A 80 4.49 -6.45 -3.34
N HIS A 81 3.24 -6.67 -3.76
CA HIS A 81 2.59 -8.00 -3.69
C HIS A 81 3.34 -9.04 -4.54
N ASP A 82 3.75 -8.70 -5.76
CA ASP A 82 4.51 -9.60 -6.63
C ASP A 82 5.81 -10.06 -5.96
N VAL A 83 6.57 -9.12 -5.37
CA VAL A 83 7.81 -9.45 -4.63
C VAL A 83 7.53 -10.33 -3.43
N GLU A 84 6.45 -10.06 -2.70
CA GLU A 84 6.07 -10.87 -1.56
C GLU A 84 5.77 -12.33 -1.96
N GLU A 85 4.92 -12.52 -2.96
CA GLU A 85 4.47 -13.85 -3.39
C GLU A 85 5.54 -14.64 -4.14
N GLU A 86 6.32 -13.98 -5.00
CA GLU A 86 7.35 -14.65 -5.81
C GLU A 86 8.63 -14.95 -5.01
N LEU A 87 8.96 -14.13 -4.00
CA LEU A 87 10.27 -14.18 -3.34
C LEU A 87 10.20 -14.27 -1.82
N VAL A 88 9.42 -13.42 -1.15
CA VAL A 88 9.49 -13.29 0.32
C VAL A 88 8.77 -14.43 1.02
N PHE A 89 7.51 -14.68 0.66
CA PHE A 89 6.67 -15.70 1.28
C PHE A 89 7.28 -17.11 1.12
N PRO A 90 7.74 -17.56 -0.07
CA PRO A 90 8.39 -18.86 -0.19
C PRO A 90 9.64 -18.99 0.68
N LYS A 91 10.44 -17.92 0.79
CA LYS A 91 11.64 -17.91 1.64
C LYS A 91 11.29 -17.96 3.13
N LEU A 92 10.25 -17.27 3.57
CA LEU A 92 9.79 -17.30 4.95
C LEU A 92 9.27 -18.69 5.34
N GLU A 93 8.46 -19.31 4.49
CA GLU A 93 7.97 -20.68 4.73
C GLU A 93 9.12 -21.68 4.81
N SER A 94 10.11 -21.57 3.92
CA SER A 94 11.31 -22.40 3.96
C SER A 94 12.16 -22.17 5.20
N PHE A 95 12.37 -20.91 5.60
CA PHE A 95 13.19 -20.56 6.77
C PHE A 95 12.55 -21.01 8.09
N THR A 96 11.22 -20.99 8.16
CA THR A 96 10.46 -21.35 9.36
C THR A 96 10.07 -22.82 9.42
N ASP A 97 10.35 -23.59 8.36
CA ASP A 97 9.91 -24.98 8.18
C ASP A 97 8.38 -25.13 8.36
N LYS A 98 7.64 -24.16 7.83
CA LYS A 98 6.16 -24.10 7.92
C LYS A 98 5.55 -23.82 6.54
N PRO A 99 5.44 -24.84 5.68
CA PRO A 99 4.77 -24.71 4.39
C PRO A 99 3.33 -24.22 4.55
N GLY A 100 2.94 -23.27 3.70
CA GLY A 100 1.60 -22.67 3.68
C GLY A 100 1.30 -21.67 4.80
N CYS A 101 2.27 -21.29 5.64
CA CYS A 101 2.02 -20.29 6.69
C CYS A 101 1.71 -18.89 6.15
N MET A 102 1.99 -18.63 4.86
CA MET A 102 1.68 -17.36 4.18
C MET A 102 0.43 -17.43 3.30
N ASN A 103 -0.28 -18.57 3.23
CA ASN A 103 -1.49 -18.72 2.39
C ASN A 103 -2.59 -17.70 2.71
N ALA A 104 -2.71 -17.28 3.97
CA ALA A 104 -3.66 -16.25 4.35
C ALA A 104 -3.33 -14.89 3.73
N ASN A 105 -2.04 -14.53 3.65
CA ASN A 105 -1.58 -13.30 3.02
C ASN A 105 -1.86 -13.32 1.52
N VAL A 106 -1.53 -14.42 0.83
CA VAL A 106 -1.85 -14.62 -0.59
C VAL A 106 -3.35 -14.48 -0.85
N ALA A 107 -4.19 -15.09 -0.01
CA ALA A 107 -5.64 -14.98 -0.14
C ALA A 107 -6.13 -13.53 0.06
N GLN A 108 -5.50 -12.75 0.95
CA GLN A 108 -5.82 -11.34 1.13
C GLN A 108 -5.41 -10.50 -0.09
N HIS A 109 -4.24 -10.76 -0.70
CA HIS A 109 -3.82 -10.10 -1.93
C HIS A 109 -4.79 -10.37 -3.08
N ALA A 110 -5.22 -11.63 -3.24
CA ALA A 110 -6.18 -12.01 -4.28
C ALA A 110 -7.54 -11.31 -4.13
N ILE A 111 -7.96 -10.96 -2.90
CA ILE A 111 -9.17 -10.17 -2.66
C ILE A 111 -8.96 -8.69 -3.06
N PHE A 112 -7.75 -8.17 -2.87
CA PHE A 112 -7.41 -6.77 -3.12
C PHE A 112 -7.14 -6.47 -4.61
N GLU A 113 -6.51 -7.41 -5.30
CA GLU A 113 -5.99 -7.25 -6.66
C GLU A 113 -7.03 -6.79 -7.70
N PRO A 114 -8.28 -7.29 -7.73
CA PRO A 114 -9.27 -6.84 -8.70
C PRO A 114 -9.57 -5.33 -8.62
N GLY A 115 -9.70 -4.80 -7.39
CA GLY A 115 -9.96 -3.36 -7.19
C GLY A 115 -8.75 -2.50 -7.52
N LEU A 116 -7.54 -3.02 -7.30
CA LEU A 116 -6.29 -2.36 -7.70
C LEU A 116 -6.20 -2.22 -9.22
N HIS A 117 -6.55 -3.27 -9.97
CA HIS A 117 -6.58 -3.24 -11.43
C HIS A 117 -7.64 -2.27 -11.96
N GLU A 118 -8.84 -2.26 -11.38
CA GLU A 118 -9.88 -1.30 -11.79
C GLU A 118 -9.43 0.16 -11.60
N LEU A 119 -8.76 0.47 -10.48
CA LEU A 119 -8.22 1.80 -10.22
C LEU A 119 -7.07 2.16 -11.17
N ALA A 120 -6.17 1.20 -11.46
CA ALA A 120 -5.10 1.38 -12.42
C ALA A 120 -5.67 1.67 -13.83
N ASP A 121 -6.63 0.89 -14.30
CA ASP A 121 -7.29 1.09 -15.59
C ASP A 121 -8.00 2.44 -15.66
N TYR A 122 -8.66 2.87 -14.57
CA TYR A 122 -9.26 4.19 -14.48
C TYR A 122 -8.23 5.32 -14.64
N SER A 123 -7.06 5.16 -14.04
CA SER A 123 -5.98 6.16 -14.07
C SER A 123 -5.33 6.35 -15.45
N GLU A 124 -5.53 5.41 -16.37
CA GLU A 124 -4.99 5.46 -17.73
C GLU A 124 -5.96 6.08 -18.76
N LYS A 125 -7.22 6.29 -18.38
CA LYS A 125 -8.23 6.82 -19.30
C LYS A 125 -7.88 8.26 -19.72
N PRO A 126 -8.01 8.60 -21.02
CA PRO A 126 -7.82 9.97 -21.48
C PRO A 126 -8.79 10.92 -20.76
N TYR A 127 -8.26 11.86 -19.97
CA TYR A 127 -9.07 12.88 -19.32
C TYR A 127 -9.44 13.97 -20.34
N GLY A 128 -10.74 14.23 -20.53
CA GLY A 128 -11.25 15.31 -21.38
C GLY A 128 -11.73 14.93 -22.79
N ILE A 129 -12.02 13.65 -23.07
CA ILE A 129 -12.77 13.23 -24.26
C ILE A 129 -14.20 12.86 -23.82
N ILE A 130 -15.08 13.85 -23.79
CA ILE A 130 -16.55 13.70 -23.80
C ILE A 130 -17.06 14.54 -24.97
#